data_AF-A0A093R4Y8-F1
#
_entry.id   AF-A0A093R4Y8-F1
#
_cell.length_a   1.000
_cell.length_b   1.000
_cell.length_c   1.000
_cell.angle_alpha   90.00
_cell.angle_beta   90.00
_cell.angle_gamma   90.00
#
_symmetry.space_group_name_H-M   'P 1'
#
loop_
_entity.id
_entity.type
_entity.pdbx_description
1 polymer ?
#
loop_
_entity_poly.entity_id
_entity_poly.type
_entity_poly.pdbx_seq_one_letter_code
_entity_poly.pdbx_strand_id
1 'polypeptide(L)'
;VHGDLLPINNDDNYHKALSSANPLLRVIIQKKAESDASVFASNSLQRKKKGLLRPTHYRAKPHLLIGMPQDFRQISSIIDVDILPETHRRVRPHKAGSADKPLGFYIRDGVSVRVAPQGVEKVPGIFISRLVKGGLAESTGLLAVSDEILEVNGIDVSGKSLDQVTDMMVANSHNLIITVKPANQRNNVIRSSKASGSSGMSTDSTPSQQTPSPASQYLSNYSTAESDEEGDLVIE
;
A
#
# COMPACT_ATOMS: atom_id res chain seq x y z
N VAL A 1 -2.37 -14.89 -12.55
CA VAL A 1 -2.14 -15.02 -11.09
C VAL A 1 -1.93 -13.62 -10.54
N HIS A 2 -3.00 -12.98 -10.06
CA HIS A 2 -2.92 -11.62 -9.52
C HIS A 2 -2.33 -11.68 -8.11
N GLY A 3 -1.03 -11.39 -7.99
CA GLY A 3 -0.56 -10.13 -7.43
C GLY A 3 -0.84 -9.76 -5.97
N ASP A 4 -1.05 -10.72 -5.06
CA ASP A 4 -1.14 -10.42 -3.62
C ASP A 4 0.25 -10.45 -2.98
N LEU A 5 1.01 -9.38 -3.20
CA LEU A 5 2.37 -9.27 -2.67
C LEU A 5 2.34 -8.67 -1.27
N LEU A 6 2.48 -9.56 -0.28
CA LEU A 6 2.86 -9.17 1.07
C LEU A 6 4.15 -8.35 1.04
N PRO A 7 4.28 -7.27 1.84
CA PRO A 7 5.56 -6.61 2.02
C PRO A 7 6.60 -7.62 2.54
N ILE A 8 7.78 -7.62 1.93
CA ILE A 8 8.92 -8.46 2.34
C ILE A 8 9.46 -7.89 3.66
N ASN A 9 8.83 -8.28 4.77
CA ASN A 9 9.09 -7.74 6.10
C ASN A 9 9.52 -8.82 7.12
N ASN A 10 9.62 -10.07 6.69
CA ASN A 10 10.16 -11.20 7.45
C ASN A 10 10.72 -12.26 6.49
N ASP A 11 11.44 -13.25 7.04
CA ASP A 11 12.10 -14.30 6.25
C ASP A 11 11.09 -15.16 5.48
N ASP A 12 9.93 -15.44 6.05
CA ASP A 12 8.87 -16.23 5.41
C ASP A 12 8.30 -15.53 4.16
N ASN A 13 8.04 -14.22 4.27
CA ASN A 13 7.57 -13.36 3.19
C ASN A 13 8.65 -13.17 2.12
N TYR A 14 9.93 -13.08 2.53
CA TYR A 14 11.06 -13.08 1.61
C TYR A 14 11.13 -14.39 0.81
N HIS A 15 11.06 -15.53 1.47
CA HIS A 15 11.08 -16.83 0.81
C HIS A 15 9.87 -17.04 -0.11
N LYS A 16 8.68 -16.60 0.30
CA LYS A 16 7.48 -16.60 -0.56
C LYS A 16 7.65 -15.69 -1.77
N ALA A 17 8.14 -14.46 -1.58
CA ALA A 17 8.38 -13.55 -2.69
C ALA A 17 9.40 -14.13 -3.69
N LEU A 18 10.49 -14.72 -3.19
CA LEU A 18 11.53 -15.33 -4.02
C LEU A 18 11.02 -16.55 -4.81
N SER A 19 10.18 -17.39 -4.19
CA SER A 19 9.64 -18.61 -4.83
C SER A 19 8.47 -18.33 -5.77
N SER A 20 7.71 -17.26 -5.53
CA SER A 20 6.54 -16.90 -6.35
C SER A 20 6.83 -15.89 -7.45
N ALA A 21 7.85 -15.04 -7.29
CA ALA A 21 8.21 -14.04 -8.30
C ALA A 21 8.99 -14.70 -9.44
N ASN A 22 8.34 -14.85 -10.59
CA ASN A 22 8.98 -15.32 -11.80
C ASN A 22 8.50 -14.48 -13.01
N PRO A 23 9.35 -13.63 -13.61
CA PRO A 23 10.78 -13.45 -13.32
C PRO A 23 11.06 -12.56 -12.11
N LEU A 24 12.18 -12.80 -11.42
CA LEU A 24 12.69 -11.90 -10.38
C LEU A 24 13.15 -10.58 -10.99
N LEU A 25 12.63 -9.46 -10.49
CA LEU A 25 13.15 -8.14 -10.84
C LEU A 25 14.53 -7.95 -10.22
N ARG A 26 15.57 -7.85 -11.05
CA ARG A 26 16.92 -7.50 -10.61
C ARG A 26 17.11 -5.99 -10.73
N VAL A 27 17.16 -5.30 -9.60
CA VAL A 27 17.52 -3.88 -9.55
C VAL A 27 19.04 -3.78 -9.40
N ILE A 28 19.70 -3.23 -10.42
CA ILE A 28 21.13 -2.94 -10.39
C ILE A 28 21.28 -1.45 -10.12
N ILE A 29 21.81 -1.09 -8.95
CA ILE A 29 22.04 0.30 -8.58
C ILE A 29 23.46 0.67 -8.99
N GLN A 30 23.59 1.59 -9.94
CA GLN A 30 24.87 2.13 -10.40
C GLN A 30 24.90 3.63 -10.20
N LYS A 31 26.02 4.17 -9.70
CA LYS A 31 26.18 5.62 -9.49
C LYS A 31 26.22 6.33 -10.85
N LYS A 32 25.50 7.44 -10.97
CA LYS A 32 25.37 8.28 -12.21
C LYS A 32 26.71 8.71 -12.82
N ALA A 33 27.81 8.67 -12.06
CA ALA A 33 29.16 9.04 -12.53
C ALA A 33 29.96 7.86 -13.13
N GLU A 34 29.43 6.64 -13.12
CA GLU A 34 30.12 5.42 -13.61
C GLU A 34 29.43 4.75 -14.80
N SER A 35 28.48 5.44 -15.46
CA SER A 35 27.88 4.93 -16.70
C SER A 35 28.86 5.10 -17.86
N ASP A 36 29.92 4.30 -17.91
CA ASP A 36 30.56 4.00 -19.17
C ASP A 36 29.52 3.26 -20.02
N ALA A 37 29.17 3.83 -21.17
CA ALA A 37 28.07 3.46 -22.05
C ALA A 37 28.20 2.06 -22.69
N SER A 38 28.94 1.13 -22.08
CA SER A 38 29.24 -0.21 -22.62
C SER A 38 28.43 -1.35 -22.00
N VAL A 39 27.68 -1.13 -20.92
CA VAL A 39 26.98 -2.24 -20.21
C VAL A 39 25.69 -2.67 -20.92
N PHE A 40 25.19 -1.90 -21.90
CA PHE A 40 24.02 -2.26 -22.73
C PHE A 40 24.37 -2.72 -24.15
N ALA A 41 25.62 -3.12 -24.41
CA ALA A 41 25.97 -3.73 -25.70
C ALA A 41 25.39 -5.15 -25.79
N SER A 42 24.12 -5.25 -26.17
CA SER A 42 23.53 -6.44 -26.74
C SER A 42 24.46 -6.98 -27.82
N ASN A 43 24.83 -8.26 -27.71
CA ASN A 43 25.72 -8.98 -28.61
C ASN A 43 25.37 -8.80 -30.10
N SER A 44 25.88 -7.75 -30.74
CA SER A 44 25.90 -7.66 -32.19
C SER A 44 27.29 -7.21 -32.67
N LEU A 45 27.93 -8.13 -33.40
CA LEU A 45 28.98 -7.93 -34.38
C LEU A 45 30.34 -7.44 -33.85
N GLN A 46 31.19 -8.41 -33.52
CA GLN A 46 32.64 -8.24 -33.49
C GLN A 46 33.13 -7.77 -34.86
N ARG A 47 33.68 -6.56 -34.94
CA ARG A 47 34.51 -6.13 -36.06
C ARG A 47 35.86 -5.70 -35.52
N LYS A 48 36.86 -6.57 -35.69
CA LYS A 48 38.27 -6.31 -35.38
C LYS A 48 38.71 -5.01 -36.06
N LYS A 49 39.08 -4.00 -35.27
CA LYS A 49 39.88 -2.87 -35.74
C LYS A 49 41.13 -2.80 -34.85
N LYS A 50 42.27 -3.17 -35.42
CA LYS A 50 43.60 -2.94 -34.85
C LYS A 50 43.83 -1.43 -34.73
N GLY A 51 44.21 -0.95 -33.55
CA GLY A 51 44.56 0.45 -33.31
C GLY A 51 45.29 0.63 -31.99
N LEU A 52 46.61 0.85 -32.11
CA LEU A 52 47.57 1.51 -31.22
C LEU A 52 47.34 1.52 -29.69
N LEU A 53 48.30 0.91 -28.99
CA LEU A 53 48.42 0.89 -27.53
C LEU A 53 48.63 2.31 -26.97
N ARG A 54 47.63 2.85 -26.27
CA ARG A 54 47.79 3.97 -25.33
C ARG A 54 47.92 3.37 -23.92
N PRO A 55 48.90 3.78 -23.10
CA PRO A 55 48.98 3.29 -21.73
C PRO A 55 47.82 3.90 -20.94
N THR A 56 46.76 3.11 -20.76
CA THR A 56 45.65 3.45 -19.89
C THR A 56 46.13 3.28 -18.46
N HIS A 57 46.37 4.37 -17.74
CA HIS A 57 46.48 4.33 -16.29
C HIS A 57 45.16 3.80 -15.73
N TYR A 58 45.09 2.50 -15.45
CA TYR A 58 44.06 1.94 -14.59
C TYR A 58 44.34 2.51 -13.20
N ARG A 59 43.81 3.71 -12.90
CA ARG A 59 43.63 4.13 -11.51
C ARG A 59 42.81 3.03 -10.87
N ALA A 60 43.43 2.24 -9.99
CA ALA A 60 42.74 1.27 -9.16
C ALA A 60 41.58 2.03 -8.50
N LYS A 61 40.34 1.68 -8.89
CA LYS A 61 39.16 2.32 -8.34
C LYS A 61 39.17 2.07 -6.83
N PRO A 62 39.04 3.11 -5.98
CA PRO A 62 38.96 2.89 -4.54
C PRO A 62 37.76 1.99 -4.26
N HIS A 63 38.03 0.85 -3.62
CA HIS A 63 37.01 -0.12 -3.26
C HIS A 63 36.01 0.56 -2.31
N LEU A 64 34.74 0.67 -2.71
CA LEU A 64 33.72 1.25 -1.86
C LEU A 64 33.48 0.30 -0.68
N LEU A 65 33.85 0.75 0.52
CA LEU A 65 33.60 0.02 1.76
C LEU A 65 32.16 0.31 2.19
N ILE A 66 31.22 -0.54 1.78
CA ILE A 66 29.85 -0.53 2.32
C ILE A 66 29.93 -1.15 3.72
N GLY A 67 29.62 -0.35 4.74
CA GLY A 67 29.61 -0.81 6.13
C GLY A 67 28.48 -1.79 6.42
N MET A 68 28.59 -2.48 7.56
CA MET A 68 27.49 -3.31 8.05
C MET A 68 26.27 -2.43 8.35
N PRO A 69 25.05 -2.90 8.07
CA PRO A 69 23.83 -2.19 8.46
C PRO A 69 23.81 -1.91 9.97
N GLN A 70 23.36 -0.71 10.34
CA GLN A 70 23.34 -0.20 11.72
C GLN A 70 21.94 0.39 12.01
N ASP A 71 21.59 0.50 13.29
CA ASP A 71 20.35 1.12 13.77
C ASP A 71 19.05 0.52 13.21
N PHE A 72 19.02 -0.80 13.08
CA PHE A 72 17.78 -1.51 12.75
C PHE A 72 16.73 -1.27 13.82
N ARG A 73 15.60 -0.72 13.37
CA ARG A 73 14.43 -0.50 14.20
C ARG A 73 13.19 -0.88 13.42
N GLN A 74 12.27 -1.54 14.11
CA GLN A 74 10.97 -1.79 13.56
C GLN A 74 10.23 -0.47 13.36
N ILE A 75 9.62 -0.28 12.19
CA ILE A 75 8.84 0.92 11.84
C ILE A 75 7.33 0.65 11.82
N SER A 76 6.93 -0.61 11.66
CA SER A 76 5.53 -1.05 11.73
C SER A 76 5.42 -2.57 11.81
N SER A 77 4.30 -3.08 12.31
CA SER A 77 3.85 -4.46 12.12
C SER A 77 2.38 -4.56 11.75
N ILE A 78 2.03 -5.63 11.05
CA ILE A 78 0.66 -6.13 10.94
C ILE A 78 0.48 -7.18 12.04
N ILE A 79 -0.63 -7.12 12.77
CA ILE A 79 -0.93 -8.00 13.91
C ILE A 79 -2.26 -8.71 13.65
N ASP A 80 -2.47 -9.85 14.32
CA ASP A 80 -3.78 -10.51 14.41
C ASP A 80 -4.40 -10.91 13.07
N VAL A 81 -3.55 -11.12 12.07
CA VAL A 81 -3.95 -11.49 10.71
C VAL A 81 -4.81 -12.77 10.71
N ASP A 82 -4.61 -13.68 11.67
CA ASP A 82 -5.31 -14.96 11.76
C ASP A 82 -6.67 -14.91 12.46
N ILE A 83 -6.91 -13.87 13.27
CA ILE A 83 -8.13 -13.78 14.09
C ILE A 83 -9.06 -12.67 13.62
N LEU A 84 -8.57 -11.75 12.79
CA LEU A 84 -9.38 -10.70 12.18
C LEU A 84 -10.06 -11.19 10.91
N PRO A 85 -11.26 -10.65 10.58
CA PRO A 85 -11.85 -10.86 9.28
C PRO A 85 -10.89 -10.43 8.17
N GLU A 86 -10.89 -11.15 7.05
CA GLU A 86 -9.99 -10.85 5.93
C GLU A 86 -10.11 -9.42 5.42
N THR A 87 -11.28 -8.79 5.56
CA THR A 87 -11.52 -7.40 5.15
C THR A 87 -10.91 -6.35 6.09
N HIS A 88 -10.26 -6.76 7.17
CA HIS A 88 -9.71 -5.90 8.20
C HIS A 88 -8.19 -6.06 8.28
N ARG A 89 -7.53 -4.98 8.71
CA ARG A 89 -6.09 -4.96 8.93
C ARG A 89 -5.79 -4.26 10.23
N ARG A 90 -5.09 -4.93 11.15
CA ARG A 90 -4.60 -4.34 12.38
C ARG A 90 -3.13 -3.99 12.25
N VAL A 91 -2.81 -2.72 12.43
CA VAL A 91 -1.49 -2.14 12.21
C VAL A 91 -0.98 -1.54 13.52
N ARG A 92 0.28 -1.82 13.85
CA ARG A 92 1.02 -1.14 14.92
C ARG A 92 2.16 -0.33 14.30
N PRO A 93 1.98 0.97 14.03
CA PRO A 93 3.08 1.85 13.65
C PRO A 93 4.06 1.99 14.83
N HIS A 94 5.36 1.97 14.53
CA HIS A 94 6.43 2.19 15.50
C HIS A 94 7.12 3.51 15.17
N LYS A 95 7.01 4.48 16.09
CA LYS A 95 7.58 5.81 15.92
C LYS A 95 9.11 5.71 16.02
N ALA A 96 9.75 5.81 14.85
CA ALA A 96 11.19 5.74 14.70
C ALA A 96 11.82 7.13 14.96
N GLY A 97 12.47 7.33 16.11
CA GLY A 97 13.20 8.55 16.44
C GLY A 97 12.66 9.27 17.68
N SER A 98 12.81 10.61 17.72
CA SER A 98 12.31 11.42 18.82
C SER A 98 10.79 11.25 19.02
N ALA A 99 10.38 11.32 20.28
CA ALA A 99 8.99 11.19 20.73
C ALA A 99 8.01 12.20 20.11
N ASP A 100 8.48 13.17 19.32
CA ASP A 100 7.68 14.25 18.74
C ASP A 100 7.35 14.07 17.25
N LYS A 101 7.88 13.04 16.57
CA LYS A 101 7.56 12.85 15.14
C LYS A 101 6.11 12.36 14.91
N PRO A 102 5.23 13.06 14.20
CA PRO A 102 3.85 12.63 13.99
C PRO A 102 3.76 11.27 13.28
N LEU A 103 2.65 10.55 13.49
CA LEU A 103 2.36 9.30 12.78
C LEU A 103 2.16 9.52 11.28
N GLY A 104 1.84 10.75 10.87
CA GLY A 104 1.86 11.18 9.48
C GLY A 104 0.60 10.83 8.69
N PHE A 105 -0.56 10.84 9.34
CA PHE A 105 -1.86 10.75 8.69
C PHE A 105 -2.88 11.63 9.40
N TYR A 106 -3.95 11.99 8.69
CA TYR A 106 -5.06 12.80 9.17
C TYR A 106 -6.33 11.97 9.10
N ILE A 107 -7.27 12.26 10.00
CA ILE A 107 -8.56 11.60 10.07
C ILE A 107 -9.69 12.62 9.90
N ARG A 108 -10.81 12.12 9.40
CA ARG A 108 -12.05 12.89 9.22
C ARG A 108 -13.26 12.06 9.55
N ASP A 109 -14.38 12.75 9.80
CA ASP A 109 -15.69 12.13 9.79
C ASP A 109 -16.11 11.71 8.36
N GLY A 110 -17.02 10.75 8.30
CA GLY A 110 -17.62 10.30 7.07
C GLY A 110 -18.79 9.34 7.33
N VAL A 111 -19.26 8.75 6.24
CA VAL A 111 -20.38 7.80 6.27
C VAL A 111 -19.87 6.42 5.85
N SER A 112 -19.99 5.46 6.77
CA SER A 112 -19.77 4.04 6.50
C SER A 112 -21.07 3.39 6.04
N VAL A 113 -20.98 2.56 5.01
CA VAL A 113 -22.10 1.77 4.52
C VAL A 113 -21.94 0.35 5.06
N ARG A 114 -22.92 -0.09 5.84
CA ARG A 114 -22.92 -1.41 6.49
C ARG A 114 -24.13 -2.22 6.06
N VAL A 115 -23.99 -3.54 6.09
CA VAL A 115 -25.09 -4.46 5.82
C VAL A 115 -25.62 -4.93 7.16
N ALA A 116 -26.84 -4.51 7.49
CA ALA A 116 -27.60 -4.95 8.66
C ALA A 116 -28.67 -5.96 8.24
N PRO A 117 -29.25 -6.74 9.18
CA PRO A 117 -30.32 -7.70 8.88
C PRO A 117 -31.53 -7.08 8.17
N GLN A 118 -31.78 -5.79 8.42
CA GLN A 118 -32.88 -5.00 7.87
C GLN A 118 -32.54 -4.26 6.57
N GLY A 119 -31.32 -4.43 6.05
CA GLY A 119 -30.87 -3.84 4.79
C GLY A 119 -29.55 -3.08 4.89
N VAL A 120 -29.29 -2.22 3.91
CA VAL A 120 -28.08 -1.39 3.87
C VAL A 120 -28.30 -0.14 4.70
N GLU A 121 -27.45 0.09 5.70
CA GLU A 121 -27.49 1.25 6.57
C GLU A 121 -26.29 2.17 6.34
N LYS A 122 -26.52 3.47 6.53
CA LYS A 122 -25.49 4.51 6.53
C LYS A 122 -25.26 4.92 7.98
N VAL A 123 -24.06 4.68 8.49
CA VAL A 123 -23.67 5.01 9.86
C VAL A 123 -22.50 5.97 9.86
N PRO A 124 -22.35 6.83 10.87
CA PRO A 124 -21.13 7.62 11.05
C PRO A 124 -19.89 6.73 11.16
N GLY A 125 -18.79 7.16 10.57
CA GLY A 125 -17.51 6.45 10.62
C GLY A 125 -16.33 7.41 10.51
N ILE A 126 -15.15 6.96 10.95
CA ILE A 126 -13.91 7.71 10.91
C ILE A 126 -13.03 7.17 9.79
N PHE A 127 -12.44 8.06 9.01
CA PHE A 127 -11.66 7.69 7.83
C PHE A 127 -10.33 8.42 7.80
N ILE A 128 -9.31 7.79 7.23
CA ILE A 128 -8.06 8.48 6.91
C ILE A 128 -8.33 9.45 5.76
N SER A 129 -8.18 10.76 5.99
CA SER A 129 -8.39 11.81 4.98
C SER A 129 -7.14 12.05 4.13
N ARG A 130 -5.97 12.04 4.76
CA ARG A 130 -4.69 12.39 4.11
C ARG A 130 -3.53 11.63 4.73
N LEU A 131 -2.50 11.34 3.93
CA LEU A 131 -1.19 10.89 4.39
C LEU A 131 -0.15 12.00 4.22
N VAL A 132 0.74 12.14 5.19
CA VAL A 132 1.89 13.06 5.11
C VAL A 132 2.94 12.44 4.19
N LYS A 133 3.37 13.19 3.17
CA LYS A 133 4.43 12.77 2.25
C LYS A 133 5.76 12.57 2.98
N GLY A 134 6.37 11.40 2.84
CA GLY A 134 7.55 10.96 3.60
C GLY A 134 7.27 10.71 5.09
N GLY A 135 6.00 10.73 5.50
CA GLY A 135 5.55 10.44 6.85
C GLY A 135 5.67 8.95 7.18
N LEU A 136 5.50 8.60 8.46
CA LEU A 136 5.59 7.21 8.91
C LEU A 136 4.50 6.35 8.25
N ALA A 137 3.24 6.79 8.30
CA ALA A 137 2.12 6.07 7.70
C ALA A 137 2.33 5.81 6.19
N GLU A 138 2.70 6.84 5.41
CA GLU A 138 2.97 6.68 3.98
C GLU A 138 4.14 5.73 3.73
N SER A 139 5.24 5.87 4.48
CA SER A 139 6.46 5.07 4.29
C SER A 139 6.23 3.57 4.55
N THR A 140 5.30 3.23 5.45
CA THR A 140 4.97 1.83 5.76
C THR A 140 4.12 1.18 4.66
N GLY A 141 3.34 1.97 3.92
CA GLY A 141 2.37 1.47 2.93
C GLY A 141 1.22 0.64 3.52
N LEU A 142 1.13 0.55 4.86
CA LEU A 142 0.11 -0.23 5.57
C LEU A 142 -1.18 0.56 5.85
N LEU A 143 -1.22 1.83 5.48
CA LEU A 143 -2.39 2.69 5.61
C LEU A 143 -2.58 3.44 4.30
N ALA A 144 -3.83 3.68 3.94
CA ALA A 144 -4.20 4.43 2.74
C ALA A 144 -5.29 5.45 3.04
N VAL A 145 -5.36 6.48 2.20
CA VAL A 145 -6.49 7.42 2.20
C VAL A 145 -7.78 6.65 1.94
N SER A 146 -8.84 7.03 2.66
CA SER A 146 -10.16 6.40 2.70
C SER A 146 -10.25 5.08 3.46
N ASP A 147 -9.17 4.57 4.05
CA ASP A 147 -9.28 3.45 5.01
C ASP A 147 -10.20 3.86 6.17
N GLU A 148 -11.19 3.03 6.48
CA GLU A 148 -12.12 3.24 7.60
C GLU A 148 -11.46 2.74 8.89
N ILE A 149 -11.39 3.59 9.91
CA ILE A 149 -10.87 3.24 11.22
C ILE A 149 -12.00 2.64 12.04
N LEU A 150 -11.73 1.47 12.62
CA LEU A 150 -12.72 0.68 13.37
C LEU A 150 -12.36 0.58 14.85
N GLU A 151 -11.07 0.46 15.16
CA GLU A 151 -10.62 0.36 16.55
C GLU A 151 -9.31 1.11 16.76
N VAL A 152 -9.15 1.66 17.95
CA VAL A 152 -7.90 2.23 18.46
C VAL A 152 -7.57 1.56 19.79
N ASN A 153 -6.44 0.86 19.85
CA ASN A 153 -5.97 0.08 21.01
C ASN A 153 -7.03 -0.89 21.57
N GLY A 154 -7.83 -1.49 20.68
CA GLY A 154 -8.89 -2.43 21.03
C GLY A 154 -10.20 -1.79 21.49
N ILE A 155 -10.31 -0.46 21.41
CA ILE A 155 -11.55 0.27 21.68
C ILE A 155 -12.22 0.60 20.34
N ASP A 156 -13.46 0.12 20.15
CA ASP A 156 -14.29 0.45 18.99
C ASP A 156 -14.55 1.97 18.93
N VAL A 157 -14.41 2.54 17.74
CA VAL A 157 -14.64 3.97 17.48
C VAL A 157 -16.06 4.28 17.06
N SER A 158 -16.92 3.27 16.88
CA SER A 158 -18.32 3.49 16.52
C SER A 158 -19.05 4.36 17.56
N GLY A 159 -19.75 5.40 17.08
CA GLY A 159 -20.47 6.34 17.93
C GLY A 159 -19.62 7.34 18.72
N LYS A 160 -18.29 7.34 18.56
CA LYS A 160 -17.40 8.37 19.14
C LYS A 160 -17.30 9.56 18.20
N SER A 161 -17.05 10.75 18.75
CA SER A 161 -16.73 11.93 17.95
C SER A 161 -15.31 11.87 17.39
N LEU A 162 -15.05 12.61 16.32
CA LEU A 162 -13.72 12.76 15.75
C LEU A 162 -12.69 13.20 16.79
N ASP A 163 -13.03 14.17 17.64
CA ASP A 163 -12.17 14.67 18.71
C ASP A 163 -11.82 13.57 19.71
N GLN A 164 -12.80 12.78 20.15
CA GLN A 164 -12.56 11.67 21.08
C GLN A 164 -11.63 10.63 20.48
N VAL A 165 -11.79 10.31 19.19
CA VAL A 165 -10.92 9.36 18.50
C VAL A 165 -9.51 9.93 18.33
N THR A 166 -9.39 11.23 18.08
CA THR A 166 -8.11 11.94 18.02
C THR A 166 -7.40 11.88 19.37
N ASP A 167 -8.10 12.20 20.47
CA ASP A 167 -7.57 12.12 21.83
C ASP A 167 -7.10 10.70 22.17
N MET A 168 -7.88 9.68 21.78
CA MET A 168 -7.50 8.28 21.95
C MET A 168 -6.20 7.93 21.21
N MET A 169 -6.01 8.42 19.99
CA MET A 169 -4.78 8.18 19.22
C MET A 169 -3.58 8.91 19.81
N VAL A 170 -3.75 10.18 20.21
CA VAL A 170 -2.69 11.01 20.80
C VAL A 170 -2.23 10.44 22.14
N ALA A 171 -3.17 10.05 23.01
CA ALA A 171 -2.87 9.43 24.30
C ALA A 171 -2.09 8.11 24.17
N ASN A 172 -2.21 7.43 23.03
CA ASN A 172 -1.55 6.15 22.76
C ASN A 172 -0.46 6.26 21.67
N SER A 173 0.00 7.47 21.34
CA SER A 173 0.88 7.73 20.19
C SER A 173 2.21 6.96 20.21
N HIS A 174 2.70 6.56 21.38
CA HIS A 174 3.91 5.73 21.54
C HIS A 174 3.69 4.25 21.24
N ASN A 175 2.48 3.73 21.42
CA ASN A 175 2.13 2.33 21.19
C ASN A 175 0.71 2.24 20.62
N LEU A 176 0.55 2.85 19.45
CA LEU A 176 -0.72 2.89 18.76
C LEU A 176 -0.93 1.57 18.02
N ILE A 177 -2.11 1.01 18.15
CA ILE A 177 -2.62 -0.14 17.42
C ILE A 177 -3.95 0.28 16.81
N ILE A 178 -4.05 0.30 15.49
CA ILE A 178 -5.28 0.65 14.79
C ILE A 178 -5.78 -0.53 13.98
N THR A 179 -7.07 -0.83 14.10
CA THR A 179 -7.77 -1.76 13.22
C THR A 179 -8.50 -0.93 12.17
N VAL A 180 -8.22 -1.19 10.90
CA VAL A 180 -8.82 -0.50 9.76
C VAL A 180 -9.50 -1.49 8.81
N LYS A 181 -10.50 -1.01 8.07
CA LYS A 181 -11.03 -1.65 6.87
C LYS A 181 -10.47 -0.93 5.65
N PRO A 182 -9.56 -1.55 4.88
CA PRO A 182 -8.91 -0.90 3.76
C PRO A 182 -9.90 -0.49 2.66
N ALA A 183 -9.76 0.73 2.12
CA ALA A 183 -10.57 1.20 1.00
C ALA A 183 -10.21 0.50 -0.32
N ASN A 184 -8.92 0.24 -0.50
CA ASN A 184 -8.39 -0.51 -1.64
C ASN A 184 -7.89 -1.87 -1.16
N GLN A 185 -8.72 -2.90 -1.34
CA GLN A 185 -8.37 -4.29 -1.00
C GLN A 185 -7.16 -4.83 -1.79
N ARG A 186 -6.65 -4.11 -2.80
CA ARG A 186 -5.39 -4.41 -3.48
C ARG A 186 -4.17 -4.40 -2.55
N ASN A 187 -4.21 -3.62 -1.47
CA ASN A 187 -3.14 -3.58 -0.47
C ASN A 187 -3.41 -4.53 0.71
N ASN A 188 -4.40 -5.42 0.58
CA ASN A 188 -4.73 -6.36 1.61
C ASN A 188 -3.82 -7.59 1.51
N VAL A 189 -3.50 -8.15 2.67
CA VAL A 189 -2.80 -9.44 2.76
C VAL A 189 -3.80 -10.52 2.32
N ILE A 190 -4.00 -10.72 1.03
CA ILE A 190 -4.90 -11.79 0.57
C ILE A 190 -4.23 -13.12 0.89
N ARG A 191 -4.93 -13.93 1.67
CA ARG A 191 -4.53 -15.30 1.95
C ARG A 191 -4.98 -16.12 0.76
N SER A 192 -4.05 -16.77 0.07
CA SER A 192 -4.41 -17.80 -0.91
C SER A 192 -5.15 -18.93 -0.19
N SER A 193 -6.47 -18.83 -0.09
CA SER A 193 -7.32 -19.93 0.34
C SER A 193 -7.39 -20.93 -0.81
N LYS A 194 -6.78 -22.09 -0.59
CA LYS A 194 -7.13 -23.28 -1.34
C LYS A 194 -8.52 -23.71 -0.85
N ALA A 195 -9.41 -24.02 -1.82
CA ALA A 195 -10.83 -24.42 -1.70
C ALA A 195 -11.81 -23.24 -1.55
N SER A 196 -12.75 -23.03 -2.48
CA SER A 196 -13.71 -24.03 -2.95
C SER A 196 -14.15 -23.76 -4.39
N GLY A 197 -14.15 -24.82 -5.21
CA GLY A 197 -14.74 -24.79 -6.53
C GLY A 197 -16.25 -24.63 -6.45
N SER A 198 -16.77 -23.59 -7.10
CA SER A 198 -18.11 -23.61 -7.64
C SER A 198 -17.96 -23.81 -9.15
N SER A 199 -18.41 -24.97 -9.59
CA SER A 199 -18.54 -25.37 -10.98
C SER A 199 -19.62 -24.54 -11.66
N GLY A 200 -19.24 -23.84 -12.73
CA GLY A 200 -20.15 -23.17 -13.65
C GLY A 200 -19.61 -23.25 -15.06
N MET A 201 -19.53 -24.46 -15.60
CA MET A 201 -19.33 -24.69 -17.03
C MET A 201 -20.52 -24.10 -17.80
N SER A 202 -20.28 -23.20 -18.74
CA SER A 202 -21.11 -23.05 -19.93
C SER A 202 -20.28 -22.39 -21.02
N THR A 203 -19.81 -23.24 -21.92
CA THR A 203 -19.42 -22.92 -23.29
C THR A 203 -20.65 -22.41 -24.05
N ASP A 204 -20.56 -21.30 -24.78
CA ASP A 204 -20.81 -21.28 -26.23
C ASP A 204 -20.53 -19.88 -26.81
N SER A 205 -20.54 -19.83 -28.14
CA SER A 205 -19.78 -19.01 -29.05
C SER A 205 -20.51 -17.74 -29.51
N THR A 206 -19.74 -16.74 -29.96
CA THR A 206 -20.14 -15.52 -30.69
C THR A 206 -20.79 -15.81 -32.07
N PRO A 207 -21.28 -14.83 -32.88
CA PRO A 207 -21.85 -13.49 -32.63
C PRO A 207 -23.17 -13.19 -33.43
N SER A 208 -23.77 -12.00 -33.26
CA SER A 208 -24.36 -11.09 -34.30
C SER A 208 -25.83 -10.60 -34.11
N GLN A 209 -26.01 -9.30 -34.44
CA GLN A 209 -27.20 -8.57 -34.97
C GLN A 209 -28.22 -7.84 -34.04
N GLN A 210 -28.06 -6.52 -33.99
CA GLN A 210 -29.01 -5.40 -34.22
C GLN A 210 -30.53 -5.61 -34.04
N THR A 211 -31.17 -4.81 -33.17
CA THR A 211 -32.07 -3.65 -33.47
C THR A 211 -32.80 -3.12 -32.20
N PRO A 212 -33.33 -1.86 -32.17
CA PRO A 212 -33.55 -1.09 -30.93
C PRO A 212 -35.01 -0.65 -30.62
N SER A 213 -35.25 -0.16 -29.39
CA SER A 213 -36.19 0.91 -28.92
C SER A 213 -36.99 0.55 -27.63
N PRO A 214 -37.65 1.50 -26.90
CA PRO A 214 -37.12 2.73 -26.26
C PRO A 214 -37.67 2.96 -24.82
N ALA A 215 -37.26 4.10 -24.21
CA ALA A 215 -37.76 4.77 -22.99
C ALA A 215 -37.25 4.21 -21.63
N SER A 216 -36.48 4.97 -20.86
CA SER A 216 -37.00 6.11 -20.10
C SER A 216 -35.93 7.17 -19.83
N GLN A 217 -36.33 8.42 -20.05
CA GLN A 217 -35.61 9.63 -19.69
C GLN A 217 -35.60 9.80 -18.17
N TYR A 218 -34.46 10.12 -17.56
CA TYR A 218 -34.42 11.12 -16.49
C TYR A 218 -33.07 11.84 -16.47
N LEU A 219 -33.21 13.13 -16.19
CA LEU A 219 -32.35 14.26 -16.45
C LEU A 219 -31.05 14.25 -15.64
N SER A 220 -29.95 14.52 -16.32
CA SER A 220 -28.65 14.89 -15.77
C SER A 220 -28.69 16.29 -15.16
N ASN A 221 -28.61 16.38 -13.83
CA ASN A 221 -28.20 17.60 -13.13
C ASN A 221 -26.81 17.39 -12.52
N TYR A 222 -25.80 17.91 -13.20
CA TYR A 222 -24.47 18.11 -12.66
C TYR A 222 -24.54 19.30 -11.70
N SER A 223 -24.45 19.05 -10.41
CA SER A 223 -24.30 20.09 -9.39
C SER A 223 -22.91 19.92 -8.79
N THR A 224 -22.03 20.85 -9.14
CA THR A 224 -20.74 21.10 -8.50
C THR A 224 -20.98 21.24 -7.00
N ALA A 225 -20.54 20.27 -6.20
CA ALA A 225 -20.47 20.41 -4.75
C ALA A 225 -19.09 20.96 -4.40
N GLU A 226 -19.12 22.12 -3.76
CA GLU A 226 -17.98 22.86 -3.27
C GLU A 226 -17.21 22.06 -2.23
N SER A 227 -15.90 22.30 -2.19
CA SER A 227 -14.98 21.71 -1.24
C SER A 227 -15.21 22.30 0.16
N ASP A 228 -15.77 21.51 1.06
CA ASP A 228 -15.74 21.81 2.50
C ASP A 228 -14.36 21.42 3.06
N GLU A 229 -13.40 22.36 3.03
CA GLU A 229 -12.06 22.23 3.64
C GLU A 229 -12.06 22.60 5.14
N GLU A 230 -13.04 22.13 5.92
CA GLU A 230 -13.08 22.46 7.35
C GLU A 230 -13.38 21.22 8.19
N GLY A 231 -12.33 20.57 8.69
CA GLY A 231 -12.45 19.41 9.59
C GLY A 231 -11.24 18.46 9.69
N ASP A 232 -10.11 18.75 9.04
CA ASP A 232 -8.91 17.91 9.17
C ASP A 232 -8.19 18.18 10.53
N LEU A 233 -8.08 17.16 11.38
CA LEU A 233 -7.28 17.21 12.61
C LEU A 233 -5.93 16.50 12.44
N VAL A 234 -4.87 17.15 12.91
CA VAL A 234 -3.50 16.64 12.86
C VAL A 234 -3.26 15.69 14.03
N ILE A 235 -2.71 14.51 13.76
CA ILE A 235 -2.20 13.63 14.82
C ILE A 235 -0.69 13.91 14.99
N GLU A 236 -0.36 14.83 15.90
CA GLU A 236 1.01 15.19 16.31
C GLU A 236 1.61 14.20 17.33
#